data_AF-A0A840N408-F1
#
_entry.id   AF-A0A840N408-F1
#
_cell.length_a   1.000
_cell.length_b   1.000
_cell.length_c   1.000
_cell.angle_alpha   90.00
_cell.angle_beta   90.00
_cell.angle_gamma   90.00
#
_symmetry.space_group_name_H-M   'P 1'
#
loop_
_entity.id
_entity.type
_entity.pdbx_description
1 polymer ?
#
loop_
_entity_poly.entity_id
_entity_poly.type
_entity_poly.pdbx_seq_one_letter_code
_entity_poly.pdbx_strand_id
1 'polypeptide(L)'
;MPPKDPLRKPTTFAEAIHVVEQSHGLSEGAQIVVHVGRMNMNAGKHLHLVVLDYKPSLFDESIFIPLQSGNTFRAIDNLTGQRDEYAVELLNGGMVSHNAVVTLQDGTTLRAVEILPVRLPYEFTPMDEKIIHAGIAAAKIEGAVYRSFRQGLSEEDAKRTMVVGDEFFEFIEFGEFIEDFKFIDFGKLAQVEKRPLRLKHIQREFINLFPTAEIPSEQKVSDTLASAGFWKPKRRPKS
;
A
#
# COMPACT_ATOMS: atom_id res chain seq x y z
N MET A 1 21.69 -15.61 -16.76
CA MET A 1 20.74 -15.55 -15.62
C MET A 1 19.64 -14.59 -16.04
N PRO A 2 18.37 -15.01 -16.08
CA PRO A 2 17.31 -14.09 -16.46
C PRO A 2 17.23 -12.96 -15.42
N PRO A 3 16.97 -11.71 -15.86
CA PRO A 3 16.86 -10.59 -14.94
C PRO A 3 15.69 -10.84 -13.99
N LYS A 4 15.96 -10.78 -12.68
CA LYS A 4 14.91 -10.78 -11.66
C LYS A 4 14.11 -9.49 -11.84
N ASP A 5 12.97 -9.58 -12.50
CA ASP A 5 11.89 -8.58 -12.40
C ASP A 5 11.80 -8.15 -10.92
N PRO A 6 11.62 -6.84 -10.62
CA PRO A 6 11.43 -6.42 -9.24
C PRO A 6 10.27 -7.23 -8.66
N LEU A 7 10.57 -8.12 -7.70
CA LEU A 7 9.67 -9.17 -7.21
C LEU A 7 8.27 -8.59 -6.95
N ARG A 8 7.36 -8.81 -7.90
CA ARG A 8 5.94 -8.52 -7.72
C ARG A 8 5.49 -9.36 -6.53
N LYS A 9 4.97 -8.72 -5.49
CA LYS A 9 4.41 -9.46 -4.36
C LYS A 9 3.27 -10.36 -4.86
N PRO A 10 3.21 -11.63 -4.43
CA PRO A 10 2.11 -12.50 -4.80
C PRO A 10 0.76 -11.87 -4.46
N THR A 11 -0.16 -11.91 -5.42
CA THR A 11 -1.54 -11.44 -5.23
C THR A 11 -2.47 -12.56 -4.80
N THR A 12 -2.10 -13.81 -5.06
CA THR A 12 -2.89 -15.00 -4.72
C THR A 12 -2.10 -15.95 -3.83
N PHE A 13 -2.81 -16.82 -3.10
CA PHE A 13 -2.16 -17.87 -2.32
C PHE A 13 -1.45 -18.88 -3.23
N ALA A 14 -2.00 -19.15 -4.42
CA ALA A 14 -1.36 -20.04 -5.40
C ALA A 14 0.01 -19.50 -5.84
N GLU A 15 0.12 -18.21 -6.13
CA GLU A 15 1.41 -17.57 -6.43
C GLU A 15 2.36 -17.63 -5.23
N ALA A 16 1.87 -17.42 -4.01
CA ALA A 16 2.71 -17.47 -2.82
C ALA A 16 3.24 -18.89 -2.54
N ILE A 17 2.40 -19.91 -2.73
CA ILE A 17 2.82 -21.32 -2.65
C ILE A 17 3.83 -21.65 -3.76
N HIS A 18 3.63 -21.15 -4.98
CA HIS A 18 4.59 -21.31 -6.05
C HIS A 18 5.96 -20.69 -5.69
N VAL A 19 5.99 -19.52 -5.04
CA VAL A 19 7.24 -18.93 -4.53
C VAL A 19 7.94 -19.85 -3.52
N VAL A 20 7.19 -20.47 -2.60
CA VAL A 20 7.74 -21.44 -1.64
C VAL A 20 8.31 -22.66 -2.37
N GLU A 21 7.55 -23.23 -3.30
CA GLU A 21 7.96 -24.40 -4.07
C GLU A 21 9.26 -24.14 -4.83
N GLN A 22 9.37 -23.01 -5.52
CA GLN A 22 10.54 -22.66 -6.32
C GLN A 22 11.77 -22.32 -5.47
N SER A 23 11.58 -21.69 -4.30
CA SER A 23 12.69 -21.13 -3.52
C SER A 23 13.17 -22.04 -2.39
N HIS A 24 12.28 -22.89 -1.87
CA HIS A 24 12.52 -23.64 -0.63
C HIS A 24 12.13 -25.12 -0.73
N GLY A 25 11.34 -25.50 -1.74
CA GLY A 25 10.75 -26.83 -1.85
C GLY A 25 9.62 -27.03 -0.83
N LEU A 26 8.49 -27.59 -1.27
CA LEU A 26 7.37 -27.91 -0.39
C LEU A 26 7.60 -29.26 0.30
N SER A 27 7.68 -29.25 1.63
CA SER A 27 7.80 -30.46 2.46
C SER A 27 6.41 -31.01 2.82
N GLU A 28 6.19 -32.33 2.74
CA GLU A 28 4.92 -32.99 3.11
C GLU A 28 4.49 -32.74 4.56
N GLY A 29 5.44 -32.45 5.45
CA GLY A 29 5.17 -32.14 6.86
C GLY A 29 5.12 -30.65 7.18
N ALA A 30 5.19 -29.79 6.16
CA ALA A 30 5.26 -28.36 6.37
C ALA A 30 3.94 -27.79 6.91
N GLN A 31 4.08 -26.81 7.79
CA GLN A 31 2.96 -26.00 8.24
C GLN A 31 2.98 -24.67 7.50
N ILE A 32 1.84 -24.29 6.90
CA ILE A 32 1.67 -23.00 6.25
C ILE A 32 0.51 -22.28 6.92
N VAL A 33 0.79 -21.16 7.57
CA VAL A 33 -0.21 -20.37 8.29
C VAL A 33 -0.24 -18.95 7.74
N VAL A 34 -1.44 -18.41 7.58
CA VAL A 34 -1.61 -17.00 7.21
C VAL A 34 -1.56 -16.15 8.46
N HIS A 35 -0.75 -15.09 8.44
CA HIS A 35 -0.76 -14.04 9.45
C HIS A 35 -1.21 -12.73 8.82
N VAL A 36 -2.12 -12.05 9.51
CA VAL A 36 -2.67 -10.77 9.08
C VAL A 36 -2.34 -9.71 10.13
N GLY A 37 -1.45 -8.79 9.77
CA GLY A 37 -1.03 -7.68 10.61
C GLY A 37 -1.73 -6.38 10.21
N ARG A 38 -2.20 -5.60 11.18
CA ARG A 38 -2.79 -4.28 10.91
C ARG A 38 -1.71 -3.20 10.85
N MET A 39 -1.58 -2.55 9.70
CA MET A 39 -0.80 -1.33 9.53
C MET A 39 -1.72 -0.12 9.66
N ASN A 40 -1.58 0.61 10.76
CA ASN A 40 -2.36 1.84 10.98
C ASN A 40 -1.81 2.95 10.08
N MET A 41 -2.69 3.50 9.27
CA MET A 41 -2.44 4.65 8.43
C MET A 41 -2.93 5.94 9.12
N ASN A 42 -2.70 7.08 8.49
CA ASN A 42 -3.22 8.36 8.96
C ASN A 42 -4.75 8.37 9.02
N ALA A 43 -5.32 9.30 9.80
CA ALA A 43 -6.77 9.47 10.02
C ALA A 43 -7.54 8.23 10.53
N GLY A 44 -6.89 7.32 11.26
CA GLY A 44 -7.55 6.13 11.80
C GLY A 44 -7.90 5.07 10.75
N LYS A 45 -7.46 5.29 9.51
CA LYS A 45 -7.51 4.30 8.45
C LYS A 45 -6.46 3.22 8.70
N HIS A 46 -6.63 2.05 8.08
CA HIS A 46 -5.69 0.97 8.21
C HIS A 46 -5.69 0.09 6.96
N LEU A 47 -4.55 -0.55 6.75
CA LEU A 47 -4.33 -1.56 5.74
C LEU A 47 -3.88 -2.84 6.43
N HIS A 48 -4.23 -4.00 5.89
CA HIS A 48 -3.69 -5.25 6.40
C HIS A 48 -2.50 -5.72 5.56
N LEU A 49 -1.43 -6.06 6.26
CA LEU A 49 -0.29 -6.81 5.75
C LEU A 49 -0.65 -8.29 5.86
N VAL A 50 -0.55 -9.01 4.75
CA VAL A 50 -0.81 -10.45 4.69
C VAL A 50 0.51 -11.15 4.44
N VAL A 51 0.80 -12.17 5.24
CA VAL A 51 2.03 -12.95 5.17
C VAL A 51 1.69 -14.42 5.31
N LEU A 52 2.29 -15.27 4.47
CA LEU A 52 2.34 -16.71 4.74
C LEU A 52 3.59 -17.02 5.55
N ASP A 53 3.40 -17.68 6.68
CA ASP A 53 4.45 -18.29 7.49
C ASP A 53 4.55 -19.75 7.07
N TYR A 54 5.60 -20.04 6.30
CA TYR A 54 5.97 -21.37 5.87
C TYR A 54 7.00 -21.95 6.82
N LYS A 55 6.66 -23.06 7.45
CA LYS A 55 7.54 -23.77 8.37
C LYS A 55 7.77 -25.20 7.88
N PRO A 56 8.95 -25.53 7.30
CA PRO A 56 9.20 -26.84 6.69
C PRO A 56 9.08 -28.02 7.65
N SER A 57 9.47 -27.81 8.92
CA SER A 57 9.28 -28.75 10.03
C SER A 57 9.11 -28.01 11.35
N LEU A 58 8.62 -28.69 12.40
CA LEU A 58 8.38 -28.07 13.72
C LEU A 58 9.62 -27.43 14.36
N PHE A 59 10.82 -27.84 13.96
CA PHE A 59 12.08 -27.36 14.52
C PHE A 59 12.80 -26.34 13.64
N ASP A 60 12.33 -26.14 12.40
CA ASP A 60 12.93 -25.18 11.47
C ASP A 60 12.46 -23.75 11.74
N GLU A 61 13.23 -22.79 11.23
CA GLU A 61 12.84 -21.39 11.23
C GLU A 61 11.68 -21.13 10.25
N SER A 62 10.82 -20.20 10.63
CA SER A 62 9.72 -19.73 9.80
C SER A 62 10.24 -18.89 8.63
N ILE A 63 9.73 -19.18 7.43
CA ILE A 63 9.97 -18.41 6.22
C ILE A 63 8.72 -17.59 5.92
N PHE A 64 8.87 -16.27 5.92
CA PHE A 64 7.76 -15.34 5.71
C PHE A 64 7.68 -14.92 4.25
N ILE A 65 6.57 -15.26 3.59
CA ILE A 65 6.26 -14.83 2.23
C ILE A 65 5.26 -13.69 2.30
N PRO A 66 5.67 -12.44 2.05
CA PRO A 66 4.76 -11.30 2.07
C PRO A 66 3.89 -11.28 0.82
N LEU A 67 2.57 -11.15 1.01
CA LEU A 67 1.61 -10.98 -0.08
C LEU A 67 1.30 -9.51 -0.30
N GLN A 68 0.56 -9.25 -1.38
CA GLN A 68 -0.10 -7.98 -1.61
C GLN A 68 -0.89 -7.55 -0.35
N SER A 69 -0.81 -6.27 0.00
CA SER A 69 -1.55 -5.72 1.13
C SER A 69 -2.94 -5.25 0.69
N GLY A 70 -3.95 -5.52 1.50
CA GLY A 70 -5.36 -5.28 1.17
C GLY A 70 -6.24 -5.26 2.41
N ASN A 71 -7.51 -4.87 2.26
CA ASN A 71 -8.52 -4.98 3.32
C ASN A 71 -9.58 -6.03 3.00
N THR A 72 -9.70 -6.41 1.74
CA THR A 72 -10.61 -7.43 1.25
C THR A 72 -9.85 -8.45 0.43
N PHE A 73 -10.39 -9.66 0.39
CA PHE A 73 -9.94 -10.70 -0.53
C PHE A 73 -11.16 -11.31 -1.21
N ARG A 74 -10.92 -11.92 -2.37
CA ARG A 74 -11.91 -12.71 -3.08
C ARG A 74 -11.52 -14.18 -3.03
N ALA A 75 -12.49 -15.05 -2.81
CA ALA A 75 -12.26 -16.49 -2.81
C ALA A 75 -13.51 -17.26 -3.24
N ILE A 76 -13.32 -18.54 -3.55
CA ILE A 76 -14.40 -19.48 -3.84
C ILE A 76 -14.58 -20.37 -2.61
N ASP A 77 -15.77 -20.37 -2.04
CA ASP A 77 -16.15 -21.32 -0.99
C ASP A 77 -16.22 -22.73 -1.58
N ASN A 78 -15.53 -23.70 -0.96
CA ASN A 78 -15.46 -25.05 -1.51
C ASN A 78 -16.78 -25.83 -1.39
N LEU A 79 -17.60 -25.52 -0.39
CA LEU A 79 -18.86 -26.20 -0.13
C LEU A 79 -19.97 -25.70 -1.05
N THR A 80 -20.04 -24.39 -1.28
CA THR A 80 -21.09 -23.77 -2.11
C THR A 80 -20.65 -23.52 -3.55
N GLY A 81 -19.33 -23.46 -3.81
CA GLY A 81 -18.77 -23.08 -5.11
C GLY A 81 -18.94 -21.61 -5.47
N GLN A 82 -19.52 -20.79 -4.59
CA GLN A 82 -19.75 -19.37 -4.82
C GLN A 82 -18.46 -18.56 -4.64
N ARG A 83 -18.31 -17.53 -5.48
CA ARG A 83 -17.19 -16.59 -5.41
C ARG A 83 -17.65 -15.31 -4.75
N ASP A 84 -17.09 -15.02 -3.57
CA ASP A 84 -17.49 -13.88 -2.76
C ASP A 84 -16.27 -13.06 -2.30
N GLU A 85 -16.55 -11.86 -1.79
CA GLU A 85 -15.57 -10.97 -1.18
C GLU A 85 -15.71 -10.97 0.33
N TYR A 86 -14.56 -11.02 1.01
CA TYR A 86 -14.44 -11.22 2.43
C TYR A 86 -13.45 -10.20 3.03
N ALA A 87 -13.60 -9.90 4.32
CA ALA A 87 -12.61 -9.11 5.04
C ALA A 87 -11.32 -9.92 5.24
N VAL A 88 -10.16 -9.31 4.94
CA VAL A 88 -8.85 -10.00 5.05
C VAL A 88 -8.55 -10.52 6.45
N GLU A 89 -9.10 -9.89 7.50
CA GLU A 89 -8.95 -10.32 8.89
C GLU A 89 -9.39 -11.78 9.12
N LEU A 90 -10.35 -12.28 8.34
CA LEU A 90 -10.83 -13.67 8.43
C LEU A 90 -9.77 -14.70 8.07
N LEU A 91 -8.74 -14.32 7.30
CA LEU A 91 -7.64 -15.21 6.96
C LEU A 91 -6.68 -15.45 8.13
N ASN A 92 -6.69 -14.61 9.16
CA ASN A 92 -5.68 -14.67 10.22
C ASN A 92 -5.72 -16.01 10.97
N GLY A 93 -4.58 -16.69 11.04
CA GLY A 93 -4.46 -18.03 11.62
C GLY A 93 -5.03 -19.15 10.74
N GLY A 94 -5.46 -18.85 9.51
CA GLY A 94 -5.90 -19.86 8.55
C GLY A 94 -4.74 -20.74 8.09
N MET A 95 -5.01 -22.03 7.91
CA MET A 95 -4.03 -23.01 7.44
C MET A 95 -4.11 -23.16 5.93
N VAL A 96 -2.97 -23.09 5.23
CA VAL A 96 -2.90 -23.21 3.77
C VAL A 96 -2.32 -24.57 3.39
N SER A 97 -3.03 -25.28 2.52
CA SER A 97 -2.55 -26.52 1.93
C SER A 97 -1.62 -26.27 0.74
N HIS A 98 -0.92 -27.31 0.30
CA HIS A 98 -0.03 -27.25 -0.87
C HIS A 98 -0.76 -26.90 -2.17
N ASN A 99 -2.08 -27.11 -2.23
CA ASN A 99 -2.92 -26.74 -3.37
C ASN A 99 -3.53 -25.33 -3.23
N ALA A 100 -2.99 -24.51 -2.31
CA ALA A 100 -3.46 -23.16 -2.00
C ALA A 100 -4.95 -23.07 -1.57
N VAL A 101 -5.50 -24.18 -1.06
CA VAL A 101 -6.78 -24.17 -0.32
C VAL A 101 -6.48 -23.72 1.10
N VAL A 102 -7.23 -22.73 1.60
CA VAL A 102 -7.16 -22.27 2.98
C VAL A 102 -8.30 -22.86 3.79
N THR A 103 -7.99 -23.32 5.00
CA THR A 103 -8.96 -23.67 6.04
C THR A 103 -8.93 -22.57 7.09
N LEU A 104 -10.04 -21.85 7.24
CA LEU A 104 -10.20 -20.81 8.24
C LEU A 104 -10.35 -21.41 9.65
N GLN A 105 -10.25 -20.56 10.68
CA GLN A 105 -10.35 -21.00 12.07
C GLN A 105 -11.72 -21.60 12.43
N ASP A 106 -12.78 -21.19 11.73
CA ASP A 106 -14.13 -21.73 11.88
C ASP A 106 -14.35 -23.05 11.10
N GLY A 107 -13.32 -23.54 10.40
CA GLY A 107 -13.36 -24.75 9.58
C GLY A 107 -13.83 -24.52 8.13
N THR A 108 -14.24 -23.31 7.77
CA THR A 108 -14.61 -22.97 6.38
C THR A 108 -13.40 -23.17 5.46
N THR A 109 -13.61 -23.79 4.30
CA THR A 109 -12.54 -24.02 3.33
C THR A 109 -12.76 -23.18 2.08
N LEU A 110 -11.74 -22.40 1.71
CA LEU A 110 -11.78 -21.50 0.57
C LEU A 110 -10.64 -21.84 -0.41
N ARG A 111 -10.88 -21.68 -1.70
CA ARG A 111 -9.87 -21.80 -2.76
C ARG A 111 -9.81 -20.55 -3.62
N ALA A 112 -8.79 -20.45 -4.47
CA ALA A 112 -8.59 -19.30 -5.36
C ALA A 112 -8.58 -17.96 -4.59
N VAL A 113 -7.91 -17.93 -3.44
CA VAL A 113 -7.79 -16.75 -2.58
C VAL A 113 -6.91 -15.70 -3.28
N GLU A 114 -7.51 -14.54 -3.54
CA GLU A 114 -6.89 -13.37 -4.17
C GLU A 114 -7.04 -12.17 -3.26
N ILE A 115 -5.92 -11.59 -2.80
CA ILE A 115 -5.94 -10.37 -2.01
C ILE A 115 -6.15 -9.18 -2.94
N LEU A 116 -7.21 -8.40 -2.68
CA LEU A 116 -7.51 -7.23 -3.48
C LEU A 116 -6.62 -6.06 -3.02
N PRO A 117 -5.75 -5.51 -3.91
CA PRO A 117 -4.83 -4.46 -3.53
C PRO A 117 -5.59 -3.19 -3.15
N VAL A 118 -5.22 -2.61 -2.00
CA VAL A 118 -5.64 -1.25 -1.66
C VAL A 118 -4.66 -0.27 -2.29
N ARG A 119 -5.16 0.65 -3.10
CA ARG A 119 -4.35 1.76 -3.64
C ARG A 119 -3.97 2.71 -2.51
N LEU A 120 -2.67 2.91 -2.35
CA LEU A 120 -2.10 3.87 -1.40
C LEU A 120 -1.52 5.10 -2.14
N PRO A 121 -1.68 6.31 -1.58
CA PRO A 121 -2.64 6.65 -0.52
C PRO A 121 -4.08 6.38 -1.00
N TYR A 122 -5.04 6.22 -0.07
CA TYR A 122 -6.47 6.07 -0.41
C TYR A 122 -6.83 7.00 -1.55
N GLU A 123 -7.52 6.49 -2.59
CA GLU A 123 -7.84 7.27 -3.79
C GLU A 123 -8.40 8.65 -3.39
N PHE A 124 -7.56 9.67 -3.55
CA PHE A 124 -7.95 11.04 -3.33
C PHE A 124 -8.79 11.43 -4.54
N THR A 125 -9.98 11.98 -4.28
CA THR A 125 -10.74 12.58 -5.37
C THR A 125 -9.98 13.79 -5.90
N PRO A 126 -10.26 14.27 -7.12
CA PRO A 126 -9.66 15.50 -7.62
C PRO A 126 -9.88 16.72 -6.69
N MET A 127 -10.97 16.72 -5.92
CA MET A 127 -11.21 17.71 -4.86
C MET A 127 -10.25 17.55 -3.69
N ASP A 128 -9.99 16.31 -3.27
CA ASP A 128 -9.09 16.01 -2.16
C ASP A 128 -7.66 16.46 -2.47
N GLU A 129 -7.18 16.20 -3.69
CA GLU A 129 -5.86 16.64 -4.14
C GLU A 129 -5.73 18.17 -4.04
N LYS A 130 -6.71 18.90 -4.57
CA LYS A 130 -6.75 20.38 -4.49
C LYS A 130 -6.74 20.88 -3.04
N ILE A 131 -7.51 20.24 -2.16
CA ILE A 131 -7.50 20.56 -0.72
C ILE A 131 -6.11 20.35 -0.11
N ILE A 132 -5.42 19.26 -0.45
CA ILE A 132 -4.08 18.98 0.06
C ILE A 132 -3.09 20.04 -0.45
N HIS A 133 -3.12 20.38 -1.74
CA HIS A 133 -2.29 21.44 -2.32
C HIS A 133 -2.54 22.80 -1.63
N ALA A 134 -3.80 23.16 -1.40
CA ALA A 134 -4.15 24.38 -0.66
C ALA A 134 -3.67 24.36 0.79
N GLY A 135 -3.73 23.19 1.46
CA GLY A 135 -3.18 23.01 2.80
C GLY A 135 -1.67 23.22 2.85
N ILE A 136 -0.94 22.61 1.90
CA ILE A 136 0.51 22.77 1.75
C ILE A 136 0.88 24.25 1.53
N ALA A 137 0.17 24.94 0.64
CA ALA A 137 0.40 26.35 0.35
C ALA A 137 0.12 27.25 1.55
N ALA A 138 -1.00 27.02 2.24
CA ALA A 138 -1.34 27.74 3.46
C ALA A 138 -0.30 27.56 4.57
N ALA A 139 0.35 26.38 4.64
CA ALA A 139 1.43 26.10 5.59
C ALA A 139 2.80 26.64 5.14
N LYS A 140 2.95 27.01 3.87
CA LYS A 140 4.22 27.43 3.25
C LYS A 140 5.32 26.37 3.36
N ILE A 141 4.97 25.11 3.11
CA ILE A 141 5.87 23.95 3.24
C ILE A 141 6.18 23.26 1.90
N GLU A 142 5.86 23.89 0.77
CA GLU A 142 6.02 23.37 -0.59
C GLU A 142 7.42 22.79 -0.81
N GLY A 143 8.47 23.54 -0.44
CA GLY A 143 9.86 23.12 -0.61
C GLY A 143 10.29 21.93 0.26
N ALA A 144 9.51 21.59 1.30
CA ALA A 144 9.80 20.47 2.18
C ALA A 144 9.04 19.20 1.80
N VAL A 145 7.87 19.32 1.18
CA VAL A 145 6.93 18.20 0.97
C VAL A 145 6.70 17.84 -0.48
N TYR A 146 7.02 18.70 -1.44
CA TYR A 146 7.07 18.30 -2.84
C TYR A 146 8.44 17.71 -3.17
N ARG A 147 8.43 16.62 -3.95
CA ARG A 147 9.64 16.00 -4.47
C ARG A 147 9.53 15.68 -5.95
N SER A 148 10.68 15.66 -6.62
CA SER A 148 10.80 15.09 -7.96
C SER A 148 11.04 13.58 -7.87
N PHE A 149 10.89 12.87 -9.00
CA PHE A 149 11.13 11.43 -9.08
C PHE A 149 12.55 11.04 -8.68
N ARG A 150 13.54 11.87 -9.03
CA ARG A 150 14.96 11.60 -8.77
C ARG A 150 15.48 12.22 -7.46
N GLN A 151 14.68 12.98 -6.70
CA GLN A 151 15.15 13.60 -5.47
C GLN A 151 15.55 12.54 -4.42
N GLY A 152 16.84 12.53 -4.06
CA GLY A 152 17.41 11.60 -3.08
C GLY A 152 17.91 10.27 -3.66
N LEU A 153 17.85 10.07 -4.98
CA LEU A 153 18.52 8.95 -5.65
C LEU A 153 19.98 9.31 -5.94
N SER A 154 20.89 8.33 -5.84
CA SER A 154 22.27 8.49 -6.32
C SER A 154 22.28 8.57 -7.85
N GLU A 155 23.33 9.14 -8.45
CA GLU A 155 23.47 9.14 -9.92
C GLU A 155 23.49 7.72 -10.50
N GLU A 156 24.03 6.76 -9.75
CA GLU A 156 24.07 5.35 -10.12
C GLU A 156 22.66 4.74 -10.12
N ASP A 157 21.83 5.02 -9.10
CA ASP A 157 20.45 4.55 -9.04
C ASP A 157 19.53 5.22 -10.08
N ALA A 158 19.82 6.47 -10.43
CA ALA A 158 19.09 7.20 -11.47
C ALA A 158 19.39 6.67 -12.89
N LYS A 159 20.56 6.04 -13.07
CA LYS A 159 21.02 5.40 -14.31
C LYS A 159 21.02 3.89 -14.13
N ARG A 160 19.86 3.25 -14.19
CA ARG A 160 19.82 1.78 -14.17
C ARG A 160 20.22 1.21 -15.52
N THR A 161 21.28 0.41 -15.53
CA THR A 161 21.55 -0.54 -16.62
C THR A 161 20.52 -1.65 -16.54
N MET A 162 19.71 -1.83 -17.58
CA MET A 162 18.80 -2.98 -17.70
C MET A 162 19.27 -3.87 -18.84
N VAL A 163 19.18 -5.18 -18.64
CA VAL A 163 19.39 -6.14 -19.71
C VAL A 163 18.10 -6.18 -20.52
N VAL A 164 18.14 -5.70 -21.76
CA VAL A 164 17.01 -5.72 -22.69
C VAL A 164 17.30 -6.79 -23.73
N GLY A 165 16.72 -7.98 -23.52
CA GLY A 165 16.99 -9.17 -24.33
C GLY A 165 18.19 -9.98 -23.85
N ASP A 166 18.34 -11.22 -24.33
CA ASP A 166 19.31 -12.19 -23.82
C ASP A 166 20.79 -11.80 -24.06
N GLU A 167 21.07 -10.78 -24.89
CA GLU A 167 22.45 -10.47 -25.34
C GLU A 167 22.83 -8.97 -25.32
N PHE A 168 21.96 -8.04 -24.92
CA PHE A 168 22.27 -6.60 -24.93
C PHE A 168 21.99 -5.91 -23.59
N PHE A 169 23.00 -5.20 -23.08
CA PHE A 169 22.85 -4.26 -21.97
C PHE A 169 22.42 -2.92 -22.56
N GLU A 170 21.21 -2.47 -22.25
CA GLU A 170 20.76 -1.13 -22.60
C GLU A 170 20.82 -0.24 -21.35
N PHE A 171 21.45 0.92 -21.51
CA PHE A 171 21.39 1.95 -20.48
C PHE A 171 20.05 2.65 -20.61
N ILE A 172 19.11 2.29 -19.73
CA ILE A 172 17.84 3.03 -19.62
C ILE A 172 18.07 4.16 -18.63
N GLU A 173 18.40 5.34 -19.15
CA GLU A 173 18.28 6.55 -18.35
C GLU A 173 16.79 6.84 -18.15
N PHE A 174 16.34 6.98 -16.88
CA PHE A 174 14.95 7.27 -16.55
C PHE A 174 14.53 8.68 -16.95
N GLY A 175 14.46 8.99 -18.25
CA GLY A 175 14.01 10.25 -18.84
C GLY A 175 14.82 11.50 -18.43
N GLU A 176 14.59 12.61 -19.12
CA GLU A 176 15.14 13.91 -18.70
C GLU A 176 14.51 14.40 -17.39
N PHE A 177 15.24 15.21 -16.63
CA PHE A 177 14.71 15.85 -15.42
C PHE A 177 13.61 16.84 -15.81
N ILE A 178 12.35 16.50 -15.50
CA ILE A 178 11.24 17.45 -15.61
C ILE A 178 11.20 18.24 -14.30
N GLU A 179 11.94 19.35 -14.21
CA GLU A 179 12.04 20.16 -12.97
C GLU A 179 10.66 20.55 -12.41
N ASP A 180 9.71 20.76 -13.32
CA ASP A 180 8.36 21.24 -13.05
C ASP A 180 7.42 20.12 -12.56
N PHE A 181 7.79 18.85 -12.74
CA PHE A 181 6.95 17.73 -12.31
C PHE A 181 7.33 17.27 -10.89
N LYS A 182 6.62 17.83 -9.91
CA LYS A 182 6.77 17.48 -8.50
C LYS A 182 5.51 16.84 -7.96
N PHE A 183 5.67 15.82 -7.12
CA PHE A 183 4.57 15.14 -6.43
C PHE A 183 4.71 15.29 -4.91
N ILE A 184 3.62 15.07 -4.20
CA ILE A 184 3.57 15.17 -2.74
C ILE A 184 4.25 13.95 -2.12
N ASP A 185 5.29 14.19 -1.31
CA ASP A 185 5.84 13.20 -0.41
C ASP A 185 4.97 13.14 0.86
N PHE A 186 3.98 12.25 0.87
CA PHE A 186 3.08 12.07 2.02
C PHE A 186 3.80 11.63 3.30
N GLY A 187 4.97 10.99 3.18
CA GLY A 187 5.81 10.62 4.32
C GLY A 187 6.39 11.86 4.99
N LYS A 188 7.01 12.74 4.21
CA LYS A 188 7.49 14.05 4.71
C LYS A 188 6.35 14.93 5.15
N LEU A 189 5.23 14.95 4.42
CA LEU A 189 4.05 15.73 4.79
C LEU A 189 3.55 15.39 6.20
N ALA A 190 3.60 14.12 6.60
CA ALA A 190 3.22 13.70 7.95
C ALA A 190 4.23 14.10 9.04
N GLN A 191 5.50 14.25 8.69
CA GLN A 191 6.61 14.50 9.62
C GLN A 191 6.97 15.97 9.79
N VAL A 192 6.78 16.81 8.76
CA VAL A 192 7.13 18.23 8.81
C VAL A 192 6.33 18.90 9.93
N GLU A 193 7.04 19.68 10.75
CA GLU A 193 6.45 20.52 11.77
C GLU A 193 5.66 21.65 11.09
N LYS A 194 4.40 21.80 11.48
CA LYS A 194 3.47 22.76 10.86
C LYS A 194 3.03 23.74 11.91
N ARG A 195 3.00 25.02 11.55
CA ARG A 195 2.35 26.04 12.37
C ARG A 195 0.85 25.72 12.47
N PRO A 196 0.19 26.04 13.60
CA PRO A 196 -1.25 25.89 13.71
C PRO A 196 -1.98 26.67 12.61
N LEU A 197 -2.69 25.95 11.73
CA LEU A 197 -3.50 26.56 10.67
C LEU A 197 -4.99 26.50 11.04
N ARG A 198 -5.71 27.54 10.63
CA ARG A 198 -7.18 27.57 10.71
C ARG A 198 -7.76 27.06 9.40
N LEU A 199 -8.82 26.24 9.46
CA LEU A 199 -9.55 25.74 8.28
C LEU A 199 -9.90 26.85 7.29
N LYS A 200 -10.35 28.01 7.79
CA LYS A 200 -10.68 29.19 6.99
C LYS A 200 -9.50 29.74 6.18
N HIS A 201 -8.27 29.65 6.70
CA HIS A 201 -7.08 30.08 5.95
C HIS A 201 -6.82 29.13 4.78
N ILE A 202 -7.00 27.83 5.00
CA ILE A 202 -6.84 26.81 3.96
C ILE A 202 -7.92 26.94 2.89
N GLN A 203 -9.18 27.17 3.28
CA GLN A 203 -10.26 27.45 2.33
C GLN A 203 -10.00 28.72 1.51
N ARG A 204 -9.43 29.77 2.12
CA ARG A 204 -9.04 30.98 1.39
C ARG A 204 -7.97 30.67 0.35
N GLU A 205 -6.93 29.94 0.72
CA GLU A 205 -5.90 29.52 -0.24
C GLU A 205 -6.46 28.59 -1.32
N PHE A 206 -7.42 27.73 -0.98
CA PHE A 206 -8.11 26.89 -1.96
C PHE A 206 -8.82 27.74 -3.02
N ILE A 207 -9.56 28.78 -2.61
CA ILE A 207 -10.25 29.69 -3.53
C ILE A 207 -9.25 30.44 -4.41
N ASN A 208 -8.11 30.86 -3.84
CA ASN A 208 -7.05 31.55 -4.59
C ASN A 208 -6.42 30.66 -5.67
N LEU A 209 -6.10 29.41 -5.31
CA LEU A 209 -5.41 28.46 -6.20
C LEU A 209 -6.36 27.82 -7.22
N PHE A 210 -7.63 27.63 -6.86
CA PHE A 210 -8.62 26.92 -7.67
C PHE A 210 -9.92 27.72 -7.78
N PRO A 211 -9.90 28.91 -8.41
CA PRO A 211 -11.03 29.85 -8.41
C PRO A 211 -12.29 29.31 -9.13
N THR A 212 -12.14 28.32 -10.00
CA THR A 212 -13.24 27.68 -10.74
C THR A 212 -13.78 26.41 -10.07
N ALA A 213 -13.16 25.96 -8.97
CA ALA A 213 -13.59 24.76 -8.27
C ALA A 213 -14.73 25.06 -7.29
N GLU A 214 -15.59 24.06 -7.07
CA GLU A 214 -16.57 24.11 -5.98
C GLU A 214 -15.86 24.25 -4.63
N ILE A 215 -16.36 25.14 -3.77
CA ILE A 215 -15.73 25.44 -2.48
C ILE A 215 -16.01 24.29 -1.51
N PRO A 216 -14.99 23.59 -0.98
CA PRO A 216 -15.19 22.48 -0.06
C PRO A 216 -15.65 22.98 1.31
N SER A 217 -16.50 22.21 1.98
CA SER A 217 -16.90 22.47 3.36
C SER A 217 -15.71 22.38 4.34
N GLU A 218 -15.79 23.06 5.48
CA GLU A 218 -14.74 23.00 6.52
C GLU A 218 -14.51 21.55 6.99
N GLN A 219 -15.57 20.75 7.10
CA GLN A 219 -15.49 19.34 7.48
C GLN A 219 -14.74 18.51 6.42
N LYS A 220 -15.04 18.71 5.13
CA LYS A 220 -14.33 18.02 4.03
C LYS A 220 -12.85 18.37 4.05
N VAL A 221 -12.50 19.66 4.21
CA VAL A 221 -11.10 20.09 4.36
C VAL A 221 -10.43 19.40 5.55
N SER A 222 -11.12 19.30 6.69
CA SER A 222 -10.66 18.57 7.87
C SER A 222 -10.31 17.12 7.58
N ASP A 223 -11.25 16.37 7.04
CA ASP A 223 -11.11 14.92 6.88
C ASP A 223 -10.07 14.56 5.80
N THR A 224 -10.00 15.35 4.73
CA THR A 224 -9.01 15.19 3.66
C THR A 224 -7.60 15.43 4.19
N LEU A 225 -7.37 16.55 4.88
CA LEU A 225 -6.05 16.87 5.44
C LEU A 225 -5.64 15.88 6.52
N ALA A 226 -6.58 15.34 7.29
CA ALA A 226 -6.30 14.26 8.24
C ALA A 226 -5.86 13.00 7.52
N SER A 227 -6.58 12.63 6.45
CA SER A 227 -6.28 11.45 5.64
C SER A 227 -4.90 11.54 4.97
N ALA A 228 -4.50 12.74 4.54
CA ALA A 228 -3.18 13.01 3.99
C ALA A 228 -2.05 13.04 5.03
N GLY A 229 -2.36 12.90 6.34
CA GLY A 229 -1.37 13.03 7.41
C GLY A 229 -0.95 14.46 7.71
N PHE A 230 -1.64 15.44 7.11
CA PHE A 230 -1.32 16.86 7.28
C PHE A 230 -1.55 17.33 8.71
N TRP A 231 -2.61 16.86 9.36
CA TRP A 231 -2.89 17.11 10.76
C TRP A 231 -3.50 15.92 11.50
N LYS A 232 -3.33 15.91 12.82
CA LYS A 232 -3.99 14.96 13.71
C LYS A 232 -5.27 15.62 14.23
N PRO A 233 -6.47 15.19 13.81
CA PRO A 233 -7.70 15.75 14.37
C PRO A 233 -7.70 15.54 15.89
N LYS A 234 -8.05 16.58 16.66
CA LYS A 234 -8.27 16.44 18.10
C LYS A 234 -9.41 15.44 18.29
N ARG A 235 -9.10 14.24 18.81
CA ARG A 235 -10.11 13.25 19.18
C ARG A 235 -11.05 13.92 20.20
N ARG A 236 -12.34 14.01 19.90
CA ARG A 236 -13.33 14.34 20.94
C ARG A 236 -13.22 13.26 22.01
N PRO A 237 -13.16 13.60 23.31
CA PRO A 237 -13.30 12.60 24.35
C PRO A 237 -14.63 11.87 24.12
N LYS A 238 -14.61 10.54 24.17
CA LYS A 238 -15.85 9.75 24.16
C LYS A 238 -16.65 10.18 25.39
N SER A 239 -17.84 10.73 25.16
CA SER A 239 -18.86 10.95 26.19
C SER A 239 -19.40 9.62 26.67
#